data_AF-A0A3P7IKY6-F1
#
_entry.id   AF-A0A3P7IKY6-F1
#
_cell.length_a   1.000
_cell.length_b   1.000
_cell.length_c   1.000
_cell.angle_alpha   90.00
_cell.angle_beta   90.00
_cell.angle_gamma   90.00
#
_symmetry.space_group_name_H-M   'P 1'
#
loop_
_entity.id
_entity.type
_entity.pdbx_description
1 polymer ?
#
loop_
_entity_poly.entity_id
_entity_poly.type
_entity_poly.pdbx_seq_one_letter_code
_entity_poly.pdbx_strand_id
1 'polypeptide(L)'
;MELQQYLLRTVGTDLANATLSCASGTENAARLKEKQREETIASLPSGLRDAMTSLFASLRGDNLDAFHSAIFDLSSPRALSLALRRPDSKTRIEIQENYTAELKEQVLSHSEPAAVLLSCVLYLLAKSGKPVTASGRFVAHLVPQLDGVVDQVSLIFFYMLQHTR
;
A
#
# COMPACT_ATOMS: atom_id res chain seq x y z
N MET A 1 10.09 -7.14 9.53
CA MET A 1 8.91 -8.03 9.48
C MET A 1 7.60 -7.29 9.77
N GLU A 2 7.46 -6.48 10.83
CA GLU A 2 6.17 -5.87 11.16
C GLU A 2 5.59 -4.91 10.11
N LEU A 3 6.42 -4.09 9.44
CA LEU A 3 5.96 -3.21 8.36
C LEU A 3 5.45 -4.00 7.15
N GLN A 4 6.13 -5.10 6.79
CA GLN A 4 5.68 -5.97 5.69
C GLN A 4 4.31 -6.58 6.01
N GLN A 5 4.13 -7.11 7.22
CA GLN A 5 2.84 -7.63 7.66
C GLN A 5 1.77 -6.55 7.67
N TYR A 6 2.10 -5.33 8.09
CA TYR A 6 1.17 -4.20 8.00
C TYR A 6 0.76 -3.91 6.56
N LEU A 7 1.72 -3.87 5.63
CA LEU A 7 1.44 -3.62 4.22
C LEU A 7 0.57 -4.72 3.61
N LEU A 8 0.82 -6.00 3.93
CA LEU A 8 -0.02 -7.11 3.51
C LEU A 8 -1.45 -6.97 4.05
N ARG A 9 -1.59 -6.62 5.33
CA ARG A 9 -2.90 -6.43 6.00
C ARG A 9 -3.63 -5.14 5.62
N THR A 10 -2.99 -4.24 4.88
CA THR A 10 -3.59 -2.98 4.41
C THR A 10 -3.65 -3.01 2.89
N VAL A 11 -2.64 -2.47 2.22
CA VAL A 11 -2.55 -2.35 0.76
C VAL A 11 -2.70 -3.71 0.06
N GLY A 12 -2.11 -4.77 0.60
CA GLY A 12 -2.25 -6.12 0.06
C GLY A 12 -3.70 -6.64 0.13
N THR A 13 -4.40 -6.32 1.22
CA THR A 13 -5.81 -6.68 1.42
C THR A 13 -6.71 -5.84 0.50
N ASP A 14 -6.43 -4.55 0.34
CA ASP A 14 -7.16 -3.69 -0.59
C ASP A 14 -7.01 -4.18 -2.04
N LEU A 15 -5.80 -4.56 -2.43
CA LEU A 15 -5.54 -5.16 -3.74
C LEU A 15 -6.33 -6.45 -3.92
N ALA A 16 -6.26 -7.38 -2.96
CA ALA A 16 -6.99 -8.65 -3.04
C ALA A 16 -8.51 -8.46 -3.12
N ASN A 17 -9.06 -7.50 -2.38
CA ASN A 17 -10.48 -7.17 -2.44
C ASN A 17 -10.87 -6.55 -3.79
N ALA A 18 -10.03 -5.67 -4.36
CA ALA A 18 -10.26 -5.13 -5.70
C ALA A 18 -10.22 -6.25 -6.76
N THR A 19 -9.24 -7.16 -6.66
CA THR A 19 -9.12 -8.30 -7.57
C THR A 19 -10.32 -9.25 -7.44
N LEU A 20 -10.82 -9.51 -6.22
CA LEU A 20 -12.01 -10.32 -6.01
C LEU A 20 -13.28 -9.65 -6.57
N SER A 21 -13.41 -8.34 -6.40
CA SER A 21 -14.53 -7.57 -6.96
C SER A 21 -14.55 -7.70 -8.49
N CYS A 22 -13.38 -7.56 -9.12
CA CYS A 22 -13.20 -7.74 -10.55
C CYS A 22 -13.50 -9.18 -11.00
N ALA A 23 -12.99 -10.18 -10.27
CA ALA A 23 -13.14 -11.60 -10.58
C ALA A 23 -14.57 -12.12 -10.49
N SER A 24 -15.31 -11.67 -9.47
CA SER A 24 -16.65 -12.17 -9.15
C SER A 24 -17.77 -11.31 -9.71
N GLY A 25 -17.47 -10.09 -10.19
CA GLY A 25 -18.47 -9.07 -10.49
C GLY A 25 -19.20 -8.53 -9.25
N THR A 26 -18.74 -8.87 -8.04
CA THR A 26 -19.32 -8.38 -6.79
C THR A 26 -18.87 -6.95 -6.55
N GLU A 27 -19.81 -6.01 -6.49
CA GLU A 27 -19.50 -4.65 -6.08
C GLU A 27 -19.03 -4.61 -4.62
N ASN A 28 -17.89 -3.96 -4.39
CA ASN A 28 -17.33 -3.71 -3.06
C ASN A 28 -17.01 -4.97 -2.24
N ALA A 29 -16.23 -5.90 -2.79
CA ALA A 29 -15.81 -7.10 -2.05
C ALA A 29 -15.10 -6.79 -0.72
N ALA A 30 -14.53 -5.59 -0.55
CA ALA A 30 -13.95 -5.11 0.71
C ALA A 30 -14.94 -5.06 1.89
N ARG A 31 -16.25 -5.05 1.62
CA ARG A 31 -17.31 -5.05 2.65
C ARG A 31 -17.80 -6.45 3.03
N LEU A 32 -17.34 -7.49 2.33
CA LEU A 32 -17.74 -8.86 2.60
C LEU A 32 -17.16 -9.35 3.94
N LYS A 33 -18.00 -10.02 4.74
CA LYS A 33 -17.52 -10.78 5.88
C LYS A 33 -16.71 -11.98 5.40
N GLU A 34 -15.86 -12.52 6.27
CA GLU A 34 -14.98 -13.66 5.95
C GLU A 34 -15.73 -14.84 5.31
N LYS A 35 -16.85 -15.25 5.91
CA LYS A 35 -17.68 -16.33 5.37
C LYS A 35 -18.24 -16.00 3.97
N GLN A 36 -18.74 -14.79 3.77
CA GLN A 36 -19.30 -14.37 2.48
C GLN A 36 -18.21 -14.31 1.42
N ARG A 37 -17.02 -13.83 1.79
CA ARG A 37 -15.86 -13.81 0.90
C ARG A 37 -15.47 -15.24 0.47
N GLU A 38 -15.42 -16.18 1.41
CA GLU A 38 -15.12 -17.59 1.10
C GLU A 38 -16.15 -18.21 0.17
N GLU A 39 -17.44 -17.94 0.39
CA GLU A 39 -18.53 -18.35 -0.51
C GLU A 39 -18.38 -17.73 -1.90
N THR A 40 -18.04 -16.44 -1.99
CA THR A 40 -17.76 -15.75 -3.27
C THR A 40 -16.55 -16.35 -3.99
N ILE A 41 -15.50 -16.72 -3.27
CA ILE A 41 -14.34 -17.38 -3.87
C ILE A 41 -14.71 -18.78 -4.36
N ALA A 42 -15.51 -19.52 -3.58
CA ALA A 42 -15.93 -20.87 -3.91
C ALA A 42 -16.79 -20.95 -5.19
N SER A 43 -17.54 -19.89 -5.50
CA SER A 43 -18.37 -19.78 -6.71
C SER A 43 -17.59 -19.44 -7.99
N LEU A 44 -16.31 -19.08 -7.87
CA LEU A 44 -15.46 -18.80 -9.03
C LEU A 44 -15.10 -20.10 -9.79
N PRO A 45 -14.80 -19.99 -11.10
CA PRO A 45 -14.25 -21.10 -11.88
C PRO A 45 -12.98 -21.66 -11.23
N SER A 46 -12.74 -22.97 -11.34
CA SER A 46 -11.67 -23.68 -10.61
C SER A 46 -10.30 -22.99 -10.65
N GLY A 47 -9.79 -22.63 -11.84
CA GLY A 47 -8.49 -21.98 -11.97
C GLY A 47 -8.41 -20.60 -11.29
N LEU A 48 -9.50 -19.82 -11.32
CA LEU A 48 -9.57 -18.51 -10.70
C LEU A 48 -9.79 -18.61 -9.18
N ARG A 49 -10.60 -19.58 -8.75
CA ARG A 49 -10.83 -19.91 -7.34
C ARG A 49 -9.53 -20.30 -6.65
N ASP A 50 -8.72 -21.16 -7.26
CA ASP A 50 -7.48 -21.65 -6.67
C ASP A 50 -6.44 -20.51 -6.54
N ALA A 51 -6.33 -19.66 -7.56
CA ALA A 51 -5.48 -18.46 -7.53
C ALA A 51 -5.94 -17.44 -6.47
N MET A 52 -7.26 -17.19 -6.38
CA MET A 52 -7.83 -16.27 -5.40
C MET A 52 -7.69 -16.78 -3.96
N THR A 53 -7.89 -18.09 -3.75
CA THR A 53 -7.69 -18.74 -2.45
C THR A 53 -6.23 -18.58 -2.01
N SER A 54 -5.29 -18.80 -2.93
CA SER A 54 -3.85 -18.63 -2.67
C SER A 54 -3.50 -17.17 -2.33
N LEU A 55 -4.11 -16.20 -3.02
CA LEU A 55 -3.93 -14.78 -2.70
C LEU A 55 -4.39 -14.45 -1.28
N PHE A 56 -5.62 -14.81 -0.91
CA PHE A 56 -6.14 -14.51 0.43
C PHE A 56 -5.41 -15.29 1.54
N ALA A 57 -4.88 -16.47 1.25
CA ALA A 57 -4.03 -17.21 2.18
C ALA A 57 -2.69 -16.46 2.43
N SER A 58 -2.07 -15.92 1.37
CA SER A 58 -0.79 -15.20 1.48
C SER A 58 -0.86 -13.94 2.34
N LEU A 59 -2.03 -13.28 2.44
CA LEU A 59 -2.24 -12.09 3.28
C LEU A 59 -2.13 -12.37 4.79
N ARG A 60 -2.37 -13.62 5.21
CA ARG A 60 -2.25 -14.04 6.61
C ARG A 60 -0.84 -14.48 6.97
N GLY A 61 -0.01 -14.72 5.96
CA GLY A 61 1.38 -15.13 6.13
C GLY A 61 2.31 -13.96 6.47
N ASP A 62 3.56 -14.32 6.69
CA ASP A 62 4.71 -13.44 6.87
C ASP A 62 5.62 -13.40 5.63
N ASN A 63 5.28 -14.16 4.59
CA ASN A 63 6.07 -14.32 3.38
C ASN A 63 5.54 -13.44 2.23
N LEU A 64 6.28 -12.37 1.91
CA LEU A 64 5.96 -11.47 0.81
C LEU A 64 6.09 -12.16 -0.56
N ASP A 65 6.98 -13.13 -0.70
CA ASP A 65 7.16 -13.85 -1.96
C ASP A 65 5.93 -14.68 -2.29
N ALA A 66 5.28 -15.28 -1.29
CA ALA A 66 4.02 -16.00 -1.48
C ALA A 66 2.90 -15.08 -2.01
N PHE A 67 2.85 -13.82 -1.52
CA PHE A 67 1.91 -12.82 -2.02
C PHE A 67 2.23 -12.42 -3.46
N HIS A 68 3.50 -12.15 -3.78
CA HIS A 68 3.92 -11.82 -5.14
C HIS A 68 3.64 -12.96 -6.12
N SER A 69 3.92 -14.22 -5.73
CA SER A 69 3.60 -15.40 -6.54
C SER A 69 2.10 -15.50 -6.82
N ALA A 70 1.25 -15.37 -5.79
CA ALA A 70 -0.20 -15.46 -5.96
C ALA A 70 -0.76 -14.35 -6.90
N ILE A 71 -0.22 -13.13 -6.78
CA ILE A 71 -0.55 -12.01 -7.68
C ILE A 71 -0.09 -12.30 -9.12
N PHE A 72 1.11 -12.86 -9.29
CA PHE A 72 1.62 -13.23 -10.60
C PHE A 72 0.76 -14.33 -11.25
N ASP A 73 0.33 -15.32 -10.48
CA ASP A 73 -0.57 -16.37 -10.97
C ASP A 73 -1.93 -15.80 -11.44
N LEU A 74 -2.47 -14.78 -10.75
CA LEU A 74 -3.68 -14.07 -11.16
C LEU A 74 -3.51 -13.26 -12.45
N SER A 75 -2.29 -12.82 -12.74
CA SER A 75 -1.95 -12.14 -14.00
C SER A 75 -1.88 -13.07 -15.21
N SER A 76 -1.80 -14.38 -14.97
CA SER A 76 -1.80 -15.39 -16.01
C SER A 76 -3.04 -15.27 -16.92
N PRO A 77 -2.89 -15.52 -18.23
CA PRO A 77 -4.02 -15.59 -19.15
C PRO A 77 -5.09 -16.61 -18.76
N ARG A 78 -4.74 -17.58 -17.90
CA ARG A 78 -5.64 -18.63 -17.40
C ARG A 78 -6.51 -18.19 -16.21
N ALA A 79 -6.19 -17.06 -15.59
CA ALA A 79 -6.93 -16.48 -14.47
C ALA A 79 -7.66 -15.21 -14.93
N LEU A 80 -7.17 -14.03 -14.56
CA LEU A 80 -7.81 -12.75 -14.90
C LEU A 80 -7.18 -12.05 -16.09
N SER A 81 -6.06 -12.58 -16.64
CA SER A 81 -5.26 -11.87 -17.64
C SER A 81 -4.91 -10.43 -17.21
N LEU A 82 -4.77 -10.19 -15.90
CA LEU A 82 -4.48 -8.86 -15.37
C LEU A 82 -3.13 -8.41 -15.93
N ALA A 83 -3.14 -7.29 -16.65
CA ALA A 83 -1.91 -6.68 -17.13
C ALA A 83 -1.18 -6.02 -15.94
N LEU A 84 -0.48 -6.82 -15.14
CA LEU A 84 0.47 -6.37 -14.13
C LEU A 84 1.75 -5.87 -14.82
N ARG A 85 1.61 -4.94 -15.75
CA ARG A 85 2.75 -4.30 -16.38
C ARG A 85 3.32 -3.31 -15.37
N ARG A 86 4.64 -3.32 -15.23
CA ARG A 86 5.34 -2.21 -14.59
C ARG A 86 4.90 -0.95 -15.33
N PRO A 87 4.30 0.04 -14.64
CA PRO A 87 3.87 1.27 -15.30
C PRO A 87 5.06 1.89 -16.02
N ASP A 88 4.85 2.52 -17.17
CA ASP A 88 5.93 3.19 -17.90
C ASP A 88 6.53 4.35 -17.08
N SER A 89 7.65 4.91 -17.53
CA SER A 89 8.34 5.97 -16.77
C SER A 89 7.46 7.19 -16.52
N LYS A 90 6.61 7.56 -17.48
CA LYS A 90 5.73 8.73 -17.36
C LYS A 90 4.65 8.46 -16.32
N THR A 91 3.97 7.32 -16.43
CA THR A 91 2.93 6.93 -15.46
C THR A 91 3.49 6.80 -14.04
N ARG A 92 4.72 6.30 -13.86
CA ARG A 92 5.36 6.25 -12.54
C ARG A 92 5.63 7.64 -11.96
N ILE A 93 6.09 8.58 -12.79
CA ILE A 93 6.33 9.96 -12.38
C ILE A 93 5.00 10.60 -11.96
N GLU A 94 3.95 10.48 -12.79
CA GLU A 94 2.61 11.02 -12.49
C GLU A 94 2.04 10.46 -11.17
N ILE A 95 2.11 9.14 -10.96
CA ILE A 95 1.66 8.51 -9.69
C ILE A 95 2.45 9.06 -8.50
N GLN A 96 3.77 9.20 -8.64
CA GLN A 96 4.62 9.70 -7.57
C GLN A 96 4.35 11.18 -7.27
N GLU A 97 4.15 12.01 -8.29
CA GLU A 97 3.84 13.43 -8.15
C GLU A 97 2.48 13.63 -7.47
N ASN A 98 1.45 12.88 -7.89
CA ASN A 98 0.13 12.93 -7.27
C ASN A 98 0.19 12.52 -5.79
N TYR A 99 0.85 11.40 -5.49
CA TYR A 99 1.01 10.95 -4.12
C TYR A 99 1.78 11.96 -3.24
N THR A 100 2.82 12.57 -3.81
CA THR A 100 3.60 13.61 -3.12
C THR A 100 2.77 14.87 -2.87
N ALA A 101 1.88 15.24 -3.80
CA ALA A 101 0.95 16.36 -3.67
C ALA A 101 -0.08 16.10 -2.56
N GLU A 102 -0.70 14.92 -2.54
CA GLU A 102 -1.65 14.53 -1.49
C GLU A 102 -1.01 14.54 -0.10
N LEU A 103 0.21 13.99 0.03
CA LEU A 103 0.95 14.02 1.29
C LEU A 103 1.28 15.45 1.73
N LYS A 104 1.61 16.35 0.79
CA LYS A 104 1.83 17.76 1.08
C LYS A 104 0.57 18.42 1.62
N GLU A 105 -0.59 18.15 1.04
CA GLU A 105 -1.87 18.65 1.54
C GLU A 105 -2.21 18.11 2.93
N GLN A 106 -1.92 16.84 3.20
CA GLN A 106 -2.08 16.26 4.54
C GLN A 106 -1.19 16.95 5.58
N VAL A 107 0.07 17.24 5.26
CA VAL A 107 0.98 17.99 6.15
C VAL A 107 0.41 19.37 6.48
N LEU A 108 -0.22 20.05 5.52
CA LEU A 108 -0.77 21.39 5.69
C LEU A 108 -2.14 21.39 6.39
N SER A 109 -2.91 20.30 6.30
CA SER A 109 -4.28 20.22 6.82
C SER A 109 -4.39 19.53 8.18
N HIS A 110 -3.45 18.63 8.52
CA HIS A 110 -3.43 17.98 9.83
C HIS A 110 -3.01 18.96 10.93
N SER A 111 -3.74 18.95 12.04
CA SER A 111 -3.43 19.72 13.25
C SER A 111 -2.88 18.84 14.38
N GLU A 112 -3.08 17.53 14.30
CA GLU A 112 -2.61 16.58 15.31
C GLU A 112 -1.12 16.26 15.10
N PRO A 113 -0.25 16.49 16.11
CA PRO A 113 1.20 16.41 15.93
C PRO A 113 1.71 15.06 15.40
N ALA A 114 1.14 13.92 15.82
CA ALA A 114 1.58 12.61 15.37
C ALA A 114 1.20 12.36 13.90
N ALA A 115 0.01 12.76 13.48
CA ALA A 115 -0.44 12.72 12.09
C ALA A 115 0.42 13.61 11.19
N VAL A 116 0.76 14.83 11.65
CA VAL A 116 1.67 15.74 10.92
C VAL A 116 3.05 15.11 10.75
N LEU A 117 3.63 14.55 11.83
CA LEU A 117 4.95 13.91 11.77
C LEU A 117 4.97 12.74 10.78
N LEU A 118 3.96 11.87 10.83
CA LEU A 118 3.82 10.76 9.89
C LEU A 118 3.74 11.28 8.45
N SER A 119 2.83 12.21 8.17
CA SER A 119 2.68 12.78 6.82
C SER A 119 3.97 13.45 6.32
N CYS A 120 4.72 14.13 7.19
CA CYS A 120 6.03 14.69 6.86
C CYS A 120 7.06 13.61 6.48
N VAL A 121 7.17 12.54 7.27
CA VAL A 121 8.10 11.45 7.00
C VAL A 121 7.76 10.75 5.68
N LEU A 122 6.48 10.47 5.45
CA LEU A 122 6.01 9.88 4.19
C LEU A 122 6.26 10.80 3.00
N TYR A 123 6.02 12.11 3.16
CA TYR A 123 6.27 13.11 2.13
C TYR A 123 7.75 13.16 1.71
N LEU A 124 8.66 13.18 2.68
CA LEU A 124 10.10 13.22 2.40
C LEU A 124 10.59 11.95 1.69
N LEU A 125 10.10 10.78 2.13
CA LEU A 125 10.39 9.51 1.47
C LEU A 125 9.86 9.48 0.04
N ALA A 126 8.61 9.90 -0.19
CA ALA A 126 8.01 9.98 -1.52
C ALA A 126 8.78 10.92 -2.46
N LYS A 127 9.18 12.11 -1.97
CA LYS A 127 9.99 13.08 -2.72
C LYS A 127 11.37 12.52 -3.10
N SER A 128 11.93 11.65 -2.26
CA SER A 128 13.20 10.96 -2.53
C SER A 128 13.09 9.75 -3.49
N GLY A 129 11.91 9.48 -4.05
CA GLY A 129 11.69 8.33 -4.93
C GLY A 129 11.41 7.02 -4.19
N LYS A 130 11.09 7.08 -2.90
CA LYS A 130 10.78 5.93 -2.04
C LYS A 130 9.38 6.05 -1.44
N PRO A 131 8.30 6.11 -2.25
CA PRO A 131 6.95 6.18 -1.70
C PRO A 131 6.63 4.93 -0.87
N VAL A 132 6.04 5.12 0.31
CA VAL A 132 5.68 4.03 1.23
C VAL A 132 4.41 4.38 2.00
N THR A 133 3.56 3.38 2.26
CA THR A 133 2.40 3.52 3.14
C THR A 133 2.75 2.97 4.52
N ALA A 134 2.46 3.72 5.58
CA ALA A 134 2.69 3.26 6.94
C ALA A 134 1.76 3.95 7.94
N SER A 135 1.51 3.30 9.09
CA SER A 135 0.90 3.93 10.26
C SER A 135 1.94 4.57 11.17
N GLY A 136 1.52 5.47 12.08
CA GLY A 136 2.39 6.19 13.02
C GLY A 136 3.36 5.32 13.84
N ARG A 137 2.98 4.08 14.16
CA ARG A 137 3.86 3.13 14.89
C ARG A 137 5.17 2.79 14.17
N PHE A 138 5.23 3.00 12.86
CA PHE A 138 6.43 2.71 12.06
C PHE A 138 7.31 3.93 11.82
N VAL A 139 6.94 5.11 12.30
CA VAL A 139 7.73 6.34 12.10
C VAL A 139 9.18 6.14 12.52
N ALA A 140 9.43 5.55 13.69
CA ALA A 140 10.79 5.25 14.17
C ALA A 140 11.61 4.34 13.23
N HIS A 141 10.95 3.47 12.47
CA HIS A 141 11.60 2.58 11.49
C HIS A 141 11.83 3.29 10.14
N LEU A 142 11.06 4.33 9.84
CA LEU A 142 11.12 5.07 8.59
C LEU A 142 12.11 6.24 8.65
N VAL A 143 12.25 6.89 9.82
CA VAL A 143 13.16 8.03 10.01
C VAL A 143 14.61 7.71 9.61
N PRO A 144 15.20 6.54 9.96
CA PRO A 144 16.55 6.21 9.50
C PRO A 144 16.70 6.13 7.97
N GLN A 145 15.61 5.87 7.24
CA GLN A 145 15.65 5.84 5.77
C GLN A 145 15.69 7.23 5.13
N LEU A 146 15.50 8.27 5.93
CA LEU A 146 15.67 9.67 5.56
C LEU A 146 17.12 10.15 5.70
N ASP A 147 18.01 9.32 6.22
CA ASP A 147 19.44 9.66 6.33
C ASP A 147 20.01 9.89 4.92
N GLY A 148 20.65 11.05 4.71
CA GLY A 148 21.08 11.56 3.39
C GLY A 148 19.99 12.19 2.50
N VAL A 149 18.70 12.11 2.88
CA VAL A 149 17.61 12.87 2.23
C VAL A 149 17.47 14.27 2.88
N VAL A 150 17.74 14.35 4.19
CA VAL A 150 17.50 15.55 5.01
C VAL A 150 18.63 16.57 4.94
N ASP A 151 19.82 16.23 4.42
CA ASP A 151 20.88 17.20 4.12
C ASP A 151 20.44 18.26 3.08
N GLN A 152 19.30 18.06 2.40
CA GLN A 152 18.65 19.04 1.52
C GLN A 152 17.42 19.75 2.15
N VAL A 153 17.01 19.39 3.37
CA VAL A 153 15.68 19.78 3.94
C VAL A 153 15.80 20.39 5.36
N SER A 154 16.92 21.02 5.67
CA SER A 154 17.24 21.64 6.97
C SER A 154 16.25 22.72 7.49
N LEU A 155 15.20 23.06 6.75
CA LEU A 155 14.22 24.10 7.12
C LEU A 155 12.97 23.60 7.85
N ILE A 156 12.52 22.36 7.63
CA ILE A 156 11.19 21.93 8.14
C ILE A 156 11.25 21.49 9.61
N PHE A 157 12.30 20.78 10.01
CA PHE A 157 12.47 20.35 11.41
C PHE A 157 12.69 21.52 12.38
N PHE A 158 13.36 22.58 11.92
CA PHE A 158 13.60 23.77 12.76
C PHE A 158 12.31 24.54 13.07
N TYR A 159 11.35 24.55 12.14
CA TYR A 159 10.05 25.23 12.34
C TYR A 159 9.13 24.48 13.32
N MET A 160 9.11 23.15 13.26
CA MET A 160 8.27 22.30 14.13
C MET A 160 8.74 22.32 15.60
N LEU A 161 10.05 22.43 15.85
CA LEU A 161 10.63 22.54 17.19
C LEU A 161 10.41 23.90 17.86
N GLN A 162 10.08 24.95 17.09
CA GLN A 162 9.84 26.28 17.65
C GLN A 162 8.38 26.55 18.06
N HIS A 163 7.42 25.70 17.64
CA HIS A 163 5.99 25.91 17.91
C HIS A 163 5.41 24.98 19.00
N THR A 164 6.27 24.38 19.83
CA THR A 164 5.88 23.56 21.00
C THR A 164 6.24 24.22 22.34
N ARG A 165 6.27 25.56 22.41
CA ARG A 165 6.34 26.30 23.67
C ARG A 165 4.99 26.87 24.05
#